data_AF-A0A238XB37-F1
#
_entry.id   AF-A0A238XB37-F1
#
_cell.length_a   1.000
_cell.length_b   1.000
_cell.length_c   1.000
_cell.angle_alpha   90.00
_cell.angle_beta   90.00
_cell.angle_gamma   90.00
#
_symmetry.space_group_name_H-M   'P 1'
#
loop_
_entity.id
_entity.type
_entity.pdbx_description
1 polymer ?
#
loop_
_entity_poly.entity_id
_entity_poly.type
_entity_poly.pdbx_seq_one_letter_code
_entity_poly.pdbx_strand_id
1 'polypeptide(L)'
;MQSDPKAAYTATITLDRSTVPQMLAQAGDPRNRVAVSDLTGPVSVNLAYAGSCTVGKRNDFDKFHKVAFWTCSTACMWQIT
;
A
#
# COMPACT_ATOMS: atom_id res chain seq x y z
N MET A 1 21.39 -12.40 11.97
CA MET A 1 21.47 -13.48 10.96
C MET A 1 21.61 -12.80 9.60
N GLN A 2 22.68 -13.09 8.86
CA GLN A 2 22.99 -12.43 7.58
C GLN A 2 23.51 -13.46 6.58
N SER A 3 23.39 -13.18 5.28
CA SER A 3 23.93 -14.03 4.22
C SER A 3 25.46 -14.01 4.19
N ASP A 4 26.07 -15.05 3.61
CA ASP A 4 27.51 -15.11 3.39
C ASP A 4 27.97 -14.11 2.32
N PRO A 5 29.13 -13.45 2.47
CA PRO A 5 29.62 -12.44 1.52
C PRO A 5 29.79 -12.92 0.07
N LYS A 6 29.88 -14.23 -0.18
CA LYS A 6 30.12 -14.83 -1.50
C LYS A 6 29.01 -15.77 -1.95
N ALA A 7 27.81 -15.65 -1.37
CA ALA A 7 26.66 -16.44 -1.79
C ALA A 7 26.34 -16.18 -3.27
N ALA A 8 26.22 -17.25 -4.07
CA ALA A 8 25.82 -17.16 -5.46
C ALA A 8 24.30 -17.02 -5.57
N TYR A 9 23.82 -16.10 -6.42
CA TYR A 9 22.41 -15.91 -6.72
C TYR A 9 22.14 -16.23 -8.19
N THR A 10 21.08 -16.96 -8.49
CA THR A 10 20.67 -17.26 -9.88
C THR A 10 20.27 -15.99 -10.65
N ALA A 11 19.74 -14.99 -9.94
CA ALA A 11 19.39 -13.70 -10.50
C ALA A 11 19.52 -12.60 -9.43
N THR A 12 19.85 -11.39 -9.87
CA THR A 12 19.88 -10.19 -9.02
C THR A 12 18.95 -9.15 -9.61
N ILE A 13 18.05 -8.63 -8.76
CA ILE A 13 17.09 -7.59 -9.13
C ILE A 13 17.43 -6.34 -8.30
N THR A 14 17.76 -5.25 -8.97
CA THR A 14 18.02 -3.95 -8.33
C THR A 14 16.78 -3.07 -8.45
N LEU A 15 16.36 -2.47 -7.33
CA LEU A 15 15.20 -1.59 -7.27
C LEU A 15 15.63 -0.24 -6.67
N ASP A 16 15.40 0.84 -7.40
CA ASP A 16 15.47 2.18 -6.82
C ASP A 16 14.19 2.45 -6.02
N ARG A 17 14.31 2.49 -4.69
CA ARG A 17 13.18 2.72 -3.78
C ARG A 17 12.53 4.08 -4.02
N SER A 18 13.29 5.09 -4.47
CA SER A 18 12.76 6.45 -4.68
C SER A 18 11.80 6.52 -5.87
N THR A 19 11.88 5.56 -6.79
CA THR A 19 11.05 5.52 -8.01
C THR A 19 9.86 4.57 -7.89
N VAL A 20 9.71 3.82 -6.80
CA VAL A 20 8.58 2.88 -6.64
C VAL A 20 7.31 3.65 -6.30
N PRO A 21 6.30 3.67 -7.19
CA PRO A 21 5.05 4.38 -6.91
C PRO A 21 4.18 3.60 -5.92
N GLN A 22 3.11 4.24 -5.45
CA GLN A 22 2.04 3.53 -4.76
C GLN A 22 1.35 2.59 -5.73
N MET A 23 1.34 1.29 -5.42
CA MET A 23 0.80 0.25 -6.27
C MET A 23 -0.42 -0.39 -5.63
N LEU A 24 -1.38 -0.73 -6.48
CA LEU A 24 -2.52 -1.59 -6.15
C LEU A 24 -2.38 -2.89 -6.94
N ALA A 25 -2.83 -3.99 -6.35
CA ALA A 25 -3.08 -5.23 -7.09
C ALA A 25 -4.54 -5.22 -7.58
N GLN A 26 -4.74 -5.47 -8.87
CA GLN A 26 -6.07 -5.66 -9.45
C GLN A 26 -6.68 -6.97 -8.97
N ALA A 27 -8.00 -7.05 -9.03
CA ALA A 27 -8.73 -8.26 -8.64
C ALA A 27 -8.30 -9.48 -9.47
N GLY A 28 -8.38 -10.66 -8.86
CA GLY A 28 -7.99 -11.93 -9.48
C GLY A 28 -6.54 -12.33 -9.17
N ASP A 29 -5.56 -11.67 -9.78
CA ASP A 29 -4.14 -12.04 -9.67
C ASP A 29 -3.31 -10.92 -9.02
N PRO A 30 -2.59 -11.19 -7.90
CA PRO A 30 -1.75 -10.20 -7.22
C PRO A 30 -0.57 -9.68 -8.07
N ARG A 31 -0.27 -10.33 -9.21
CA ARG A 31 0.74 -9.89 -10.18
C ARG A 31 0.22 -8.80 -11.12
N ASN A 32 -1.10 -8.65 -11.24
CA ASN A 32 -1.71 -7.61 -12.06
C ASN A 32 -1.68 -6.30 -11.29
N ARG A 33 -0.58 -5.56 -11.40
CA ARG A 33 -0.39 -4.32 -10.63
C ARG A 33 -0.80 -3.10 -11.44
N VAL A 34 -1.34 -2.10 -10.76
CA VAL A 34 -1.63 -0.78 -11.32
C VAL A 34 -1.10 0.29 -10.38
N ALA A 35 -0.45 1.33 -10.90
CA ALA A 35 -0.04 2.46 -10.07
C ALA A 35 -1.28 3.29 -9.72
N VAL A 36 -1.32 3.86 -8.52
CA VAL A 36 -2.43 4.75 -8.11
C VAL A 36 -2.58 5.94 -9.07
N SER A 37 -1.46 6.43 -9.62
CA SER A 37 -1.44 7.50 -10.64
C SER A 37 -2.12 7.14 -11.95
N ASP A 38 -2.25 5.85 -12.26
CA ASP A 38 -2.72 5.36 -13.55
C ASP A 38 -4.23 5.04 -13.51
N LEU A 39 -4.88 5.26 -12.37
CA LEU A 39 -6.34 5.11 -12.24
C LEU A 39 -7.05 6.19 -13.05
N THR A 40 -7.92 5.77 -13.97
CA THR A 40 -8.61 6.66 -14.92
C THR A 40 -9.83 7.37 -14.35
N GLY A 41 -10.19 7.09 -13.10
CA GLY A 41 -11.36 7.67 -12.44
C GLY A 41 -11.54 7.16 -11.01
N PRO A 42 -12.57 7.66 -10.30
CA PRO A 42 -12.87 7.24 -8.95
C PRO A 42 -13.23 5.75 -8.90
N VAL A 43 -12.69 5.05 -7.89
CA VAL A 43 -13.00 3.64 -7.62
C VAL A 43 -13.94 3.60 -6.42
N SER A 44 -15.13 3.02 -6.59
CA SER A 44 -16.06 2.83 -5.48
C SER A 44 -15.52 1.75 -4.52
N VAL A 45 -15.48 2.07 -3.23
CA VAL A 45 -15.01 1.16 -2.17
C VAL A 45 -16.14 0.92 -1.19
N ASN A 46 -16.75 -0.26 -1.25
CA ASN A 46 -17.83 -0.65 -0.32
C ASN A 46 -17.29 -1.16 1.02
N LEU A 47 -16.09 -1.73 1.01
CA LEU A 47 -15.43 -2.27 2.20
C LEU A 47 -13.93 -2.02 2.09
N ALA A 48 -13.37 -1.42 3.14
CA ALA A 48 -11.92 -1.34 3.34
C ALA A 48 -11.54 -2.22 4.53
N TYR A 49 -10.53 -3.08 4.34
CA TYR A 49 -10.01 -3.95 5.39
C TYR A 49 -8.53 -3.64 5.64
N ALA A 50 -8.19 -3.36 6.89
CA ALA A 50 -6.85 -3.03 7.34
C ALA A 50 -6.36 -4.08 8.34
N GLY A 51 -5.23 -4.75 8.04
CA GLY A 51 -4.68 -5.82 8.88
C GLY A 51 -4.15 -7.00 8.07
N SER A 52 -4.35 -8.21 8.59
CA SER A 52 -3.75 -9.49 8.13
C SER A 52 -2.29 -9.67 8.56
N CYS A 53 -1.68 -10.79 8.15
CA CYS A 53 -0.31 -11.18 8.49
C CYS A 53 0.73 -10.19 7.94
N THR A 54 0.45 -9.55 6.80
CA THR A 54 1.40 -8.66 6.12
C THR A 54 1.43 -7.26 6.75
N VAL A 55 0.28 -6.75 7.20
CA VAL A 55 0.09 -5.35 7.64
C VAL A 55 -0.55 -5.29 9.03
N GLY A 56 -0.09 -6.17 9.93
CA GLY A 56 -0.63 -6.34 11.29
C GLY A 56 0.21 -5.72 12.40
N LYS A 57 1.26 -4.94 12.10
CA LYS A 57 2.14 -4.38 13.15
C LYS A 57 1.54 -3.08 13.70
N ARG A 58 1.89 -2.71 14.94
CA ARG A 58 1.43 -1.45 15.56
C ARG A 58 1.68 -0.22 14.67
N ASN A 59 2.86 -0.14 14.07
CA ASN A 59 3.20 0.98 13.18
C ASN A 59 2.32 1.06 11.91
N ASP A 60 1.69 -0.04 11.50
CA ASP A 60 0.72 -0.01 10.40
C ASP A 60 -0.60 0.64 10.88
N PHE A 61 -1.05 0.29 12.09
CA PHE A 61 -2.21 0.93 12.72
C PHE A 61 -2.01 2.41 13.02
N ASP A 62 -0.81 2.83 13.43
CA ASP A 62 -0.50 4.25 13.64
C ASP A 62 -0.69 5.06 12.35
N LYS A 63 -0.36 4.47 11.18
CA LYS A 63 -0.58 5.09 9.87
C LYS A 63 -2.06 5.14 9.52
N PHE A 64 -2.81 4.05 9.73
CA PHE A 64 -4.26 4.03 9.52
C PHE A 64 -4.96 5.08 10.37
N HIS A 65 -4.62 5.14 11.66
CA HIS A 65 -5.15 6.12 12.59
C HIS A 65 -4.84 7.55 12.15
N LYS A 66 -3.61 7.85 11.68
CA LYS A 66 -3.25 9.18 11.19
C LYS A 66 -4.17 9.65 10.06
N VAL A 67 -4.48 8.78 9.10
CA VAL A 67 -5.37 9.12 7.97
C VAL A 67 -6.81 9.25 8.45
N ALA A 68 -7.31 8.30 9.25
CA ALA A 68 -8.68 8.34 9.78
C ALA A 68 -8.93 9.56 10.69
N PHE A 69 -7.94 9.93 11.50
CA PHE A 69 -7.98 11.11 12.35
C PHE A 69 -7.95 12.40 11.51
N TRP A 70 -7.09 12.46 10.49
CA TRP A 70 -7.07 13.58 9.54
C TRP A 70 -8.44 13.75 8.89
N THR A 71 -9.07 12.68 8.39
CA THR A 71 -10.41 12.78 7.82
C THR A 71 -11.41 13.27 8.86
N CYS A 72 -11.43 12.74 10.08
CA CYS A 72 -12.37 13.18 11.13
C CYS A 72 -12.17 14.67 11.49
N SER A 73 -10.92 15.12 11.55
CA SER A 73 -10.56 16.51 11.90
C SER A 73 -10.80 17.50 10.75
N THR A 74 -10.86 17.02 9.51
CA THR A 74 -11.06 17.84 8.30
C THR A 74 -12.48 17.67 7.74
N ALA A 75 -13.25 16.70 8.23
CA ALA A 75 -14.60 16.35 7.78
C ALA A 75 -15.71 17.30 8.23
N CYS A 76 -15.38 18.49 8.73
CA CYS A 76 -16.37 19.59 8.71
C CYS A 76 -16.79 19.96 7.26
N MET A 77 -16.14 19.44 6.22
CA MET A 77 -16.39 19.79 4.81
C MET A 77 -16.86 18.68 3.87
N TRP A 78 -17.05 17.43 4.32
CA TRP A 78 -17.45 16.34 3.41
C TRP A 78 -18.70 15.61 3.92
N GLN A 79 -19.87 16.17 3.63
CA GLN A 79 -21.10 15.38 3.50
C GLN A 79 -20.93 14.48 2.27
N ILE A 80 -20.79 13.18 2.53
CA ILE A 80 -20.92 12.14 1.50
C ILE A 80 -22.39 12.17 1.06
N THR A 81 -22.65 12.80 -0.08
CA THR A 81 -23.86 12.63 -0.91
C THR A 81 -23.40 12.32 -2.32
#